data_AF-T2IWX3-F1
#
_entry.id   AF-T2IWX3-F1
#
_cell.length_a   1.000
_cell.length_b   1.000
_cell.length_c   1.000
_cell.angle_alpha   90.00
_cell.angle_beta   90.00
_cell.angle_gamma   90.00
#
_symmetry.space_group_name_H-M   'P 1'
#
loop_
_entity.id
_entity.type
_entity.pdbx_description
1 polymer ?
#
loop_
_entity_poly.entity_id
_entity_poly.type
_entity_poly.pdbx_seq_one_letter_code
_entity_poly.pdbx_strand_id
1 'polypeptide(L)' 'MKDNYDFSQGKRGAVQPIPSHQTKLTILIDNDILEWFGQQVDQAEGGDYLTLINHALREHIQQKTSNKNQKIRIQ' A
#
# COMPACT_ATOMS: atom_id res chain seq x y z
N MET A 1 30.53 8.38 -3.71
CA MET A 1 29.57 7.87 -2.71
C MET A 1 30.38 7.56 -1.45
N LYS A 2 29.87 7.82 -0.24
CA LYS A 2 30.61 7.53 1.00
C LYS A 2 30.41 6.06 1.37
N ASP A 3 31.50 5.35 1.63
CA ASP A 3 31.51 3.90 1.79
C ASP A 3 30.86 3.40 3.10
N ASN A 4 30.84 4.21 4.18
CA ASN A 4 30.21 3.82 5.43
C ASN A 4 29.51 5.00 6.12
N TYR A 5 28.25 4.77 6.51
CA TYR A 5 27.50 5.62 7.42
C TYR A 5 27.41 4.93 8.79
N ASP A 6 27.85 5.64 9.83
CA ASP A 6 27.70 5.22 11.22
C ASP A 6 26.32 5.65 11.75
N PHE A 7 25.43 4.68 11.93
CA PHE A 7 24.08 4.87 12.47
C PHE A 7 23.97 4.54 13.96
N SER A 8 25.10 4.38 14.68
CA SER A 8 25.11 4.00 16.10
C SER A 8 24.43 5.02 17.02
N GLN A 9 24.31 6.28 16.60
CA GLN A 9 23.61 7.35 17.32
C GLN A 9 22.18 7.59 16.83
N GLY A 10 21.68 6.78 15.89
CA GLY A 10 20.31 6.88 15.39
C GLY A 10 19.30 6.45 16.44
N LYS A 11 18.58 7.39 17.05
CA LYS A 11 17.41 7.08 17.89
C LYS A 11 16.26 6.62 16.99
N ARG A 12 15.84 5.36 17.13
CA ARG A 12 14.62 4.86 16.50
C ARG A 12 13.44 5.72 16.98
N GLY A 13 12.81 6.45 16.07
CA GLY A 13 11.60 7.23 16.35
C GLY A 13 10.49 6.33 16.90
N ALA A 14 9.46 6.94 17.48
CA ALA A 14 8.32 6.22 18.04
C ALA A 14 7.73 5.26 16.97
N VAL A 15 7.62 3.98 17.32
CA VAL A 15 6.92 3.00 16.49
C VAL A 15 5.45 3.44 16.47
N GLN A 16 4.98 3.98 15.35
CA GLN A 16 3.59 4.38 15.23
C GLN A 16 2.72 3.12 15.39
N PRO A 17 1.76 3.11 16.34
CA PRO A 17 0.90 1.96 16.54
C PRO A 17 0.09 1.69 15.26
N ILE A 18 -0.04 0.41 14.91
CA ILE A 18 -0.83 -0.01 13.76
C ILE A 18 -2.29 0.37 14.03
N PRO A 19 -2.99 1.06 13.12
CA PRO A 19 -4.41 1.35 13.29
C PRO A 19 -5.22 0.08 13.50
N SER A 20 -6.26 0.12 14.35
CA SER A 20 -7.09 -1.04 14.71
C SER A 20 -7.77 -1.75 13.52
N HIS A 21 -7.88 -1.07 12.38
CA HIS A 21 -8.47 -1.59 11.14
C HIS A 21 -7.45 -2.17 10.16
N GLN A 22 -6.15 -2.16 10.50
CA GLN A 22 -5.07 -2.62 9.65
C GLN A 22 -4.33 -3.79 10.32
N THR A 23 -4.07 -4.83 9.55
CA THR A 23 -3.27 -5.97 9.99
C THR A 23 -1.93 -5.93 9.29
N LYS A 24 -0.83 -5.95 10.04
CA LYS A 24 0.51 -6.07 9.46
C LYS A 24 0.68 -7.48 8.88
N LEU A 25 0.92 -7.55 7.58
CA LEU A 25 1.18 -8.79 6.86
C LEU A 25 2.43 -8.61 6.00
N THR A 26 3.30 -9.63 5.99
CA THR A 26 4.38 -9.70 5.01
C THR A 26 3.83 -10.40 3.76
N ILE A 27 3.63 -9.64 2.69
CA ILE A 27 3.22 -10.16 1.38
C ILE A 27 4.37 -10.02 0.40
N LEU A 28 4.42 -10.93 -0.58
CA LEU A 28 5.24 -10.75 -1.78
C LEU A 28 4.38 -10.03 -2.82
N ILE A 29 4.96 -8.99 -3.43
CA ILE A 29 4.34 -8.19 -4.49
C ILE A 29 5.38 -7.98 -5.57
N ASP A 30 4.95 -7.99 -6.83
CA ASP A 30 5.87 -7.82 -7.95
C ASP A 30 6.51 -6.43 -7.93
N ASN A 31 7.78 -6.37 -8.37
CA ASN A 31 8.56 -5.14 -8.30
C ASN A 31 7.97 -4.04 -9.20
N ASP A 32 7.46 -4.39 -10.37
CA ASP A 32 6.87 -3.41 -11.30
C ASP A 32 5.63 -2.72 -10.70
N ILE A 33 4.85 -3.45 -9.90
CA ILE A 33 3.70 -2.90 -9.19
C ILE A 33 4.18 -1.89 -8.13
N LEU A 34 5.21 -2.24 -7.36
CA LEU A 34 5.81 -1.33 -6.38
C LEU A 34 6.39 -0.08 -7.05
N GLU A 35 7.11 -0.24 -8.15
CA GLU A 35 7.68 0.87 -8.91
C GLU A 35 6.59 1.80 -9.43
N TRP A 36 5.52 1.26 -9.98
CA TRP A 36 4.40 2.05 -10.48
C TRP A 36 3.73 2.87 -9.38
N PHE A 37 3.40 2.25 -8.24
CA PHE A 37 2.81 2.99 -7.10
C PHE A 37 3.80 3.97 -6.46
N GLY A 38 5.08 3.65 -6.45
CA GLY A 38 6.14 4.56 -5.99
C GLY A 38 6.16 5.84 -6.82
N GLN A 39 6.18 5.71 -8.14
CA GLN A 39 6.12 6.86 -9.06
C GLN A 39 4.89 7.73 -8.80
N GLN A 40 3.72 7.15 -8.53
CA GLN A 40 2.51 7.93 -8.23
C GLN A 40 2.63 8.75 -6.95
N VAL A 41 3.31 8.22 -5.92
CA VAL A 41 3.57 8.96 -4.67
C VAL A 41 4.57 10.10 -4.90
N ASP A 42 5.63 9.86 -5.66
CA ASP A 42 6.61 10.89 -6.02
C ASP A 42 5.97 12.04 -6.81
N GLN A 43 5.05 11.74 -7.73
CA GLN A 43 4.34 12.76 -8.51
C GLN A 43 3.30 13.54 -7.68
N ALA A 44 2.75 12.95 -6.62
CA ALA A 44 1.70 13.57 -5.80
C ALA A 44 2.24 14.47 -4.66
N GLU A 45 3.55 14.73 -4.60
CA GLU A 45 4.23 15.49 -3.53
C GLU A 45 3.93 14.99 -2.10
N GLY A 46 3.61 13.70 -1.97
CA GLY A 46 3.31 13.08 -0.69
C GLY A 46 2.27 11.97 -0.77
N GLY A 47 2.48 10.93 0.03
CA GLY A 47 1.60 9.77 0.10
C GLY A 47 2.34 8.53 0.60
N ASP A 48 1.58 7.45 0.81
CA ASP A 48 2.12 6.15 1.18
C ASP A 48 1.67 5.14 0.12
N TYR A 49 2.62 4.43 -0.49
CA TYR A 49 2.34 3.39 -1.48
C TYR A 49 1.40 2.32 -0.90
N LEU A 50 1.46 2.04 0.41
CA LEU A 50 0.53 1.13 1.07
C LEU A 50 -0.91 1.64 1.01
N THR A 51 -1.12 2.94 1.10
CA THR A 51 -2.47 3.54 1.00
C THR A 51 -3.02 3.37 -0.41
N LEU A 52 -2.22 3.62 -1.44
CA LEU A 52 -2.63 3.46 -2.83
C LEU A 52 -2.93 2.00 -3.19
N ILE A 53 -2.07 1.08 -2.75
CA ILE A 53 -2.28 -0.37 -2.94
C ILE A 53 -3.58 -0.80 -2.24
N ASN A 54 -3.80 -0.40 -0.99
CA ASN A 54 -5.03 -0.73 -0.27
C ASN A 54 -6.28 -0.14 -0.95
N HIS A 55 -6.19 1.06 -1.52
CA HIS A 55 -7.28 1.65 -2.30
C HIS A 55 -7.61 0.79 -3.53
N ALA A 56 -6.60 0.44 -4.33
CA ALA A 56 -6.78 -0.39 -5.51
C ALA A 56 -7.41 -1.76 -5.17
N LEU A 57 -6.99 -2.39 -4.06
CA LEU A 57 -7.59 -3.63 -3.58
C LEU A 57 -9.08 -3.45 -3.22
N ARG A 58 -9.44 -2.35 -2.54
CA ARG A 58 -10.84 -2.04 -2.21
C ARG A 58 -11.68 -1.80 -3.46
N GLU A 59 -11.15 -1.09 -4.44
CA GLU A 59 -11.85 -0.87 -5.72
C GLU A 59 -12.07 -2.19 -6.45
N HIS A 60 -11.06 -3.07 -6.48
CA HIS A 60 -11.20 -4.40 -7.07
C HIS A 60 -12.32 -5.22 -6.40
N ILE A 61 -12.36 -5.22 -5.06
CA ILE A 61 -13.42 -5.89 -4.29
C ILE A 61 -14.79 -5.32 -4.62
N GLN A 62 -14.92 -3.99 -4.68
CA GLN A 62 -16.17 -3.31 -5.02
C GLN A 62 -16.63 -3.66 -6.44
N GLN A 63 -15.75 -3.63 -7.43
CA GLN A 63 -16.06 -4.00 -8.80
C GLN A 63 -16.55 -5.46 -8.91
N LYS A 64 -15.87 -6.39 -8.22
CA LYS A 64 -16.29 -7.81 -8.16
C LYS A 64 -17.65 -7.98 -7.48
N THR A 65 -17.90 -7.24 -6.40
CA THR A 65 -19.14 -7.34 -5.62
C THR A 65 -20.32 -6.71 -6.37
N SER A 66 -20.13 -5.55 -6.98
CA SER A 66 -21.13 -4.90 -7.83
C SER A 66 -21.48 -5.75 -9.05
N ASN A 67 -20.49 -6.41 -9.67
CA ASN A 67 -20.73 -7.34 -10.78
C ASN A 67 -21.55 -8.58 -10.35
N LYS A 68 -21.29 -9.13 -9.15
CA LYS A 68 -22.13 -10.20 -8.58
C LYS A 68 -23.57 -9.75 -8.35
N ASN A 69 -23.79 -8.54 -7.84
CA ASN A 69 -25.14 -8.00 -7.60
C ASN A 69 -25.92 -7.74 -8.90
N GLN A 70 -25.22 -7.52 -10.03
CA GLN A 70 -25.85 -7.33 -11.33
C GLN A 70 -26.27 -8.65 -11.99
N LYS A 71 -25.56 -9.77 -11.70
CA LYS A 71 -25.92 -11.10 -12.20
C LYS A 71 -27.10 -11.75 -11.49
N ILE A 72 -27.47 -11.29 -10.30
CA ILE A 72 -28.59 -11.83 -9.52
C ILE A 72 -29.94 -11.22 -9.95
N ARG A 73 -29.94 -10.10 -10.69
CA ARG A 73 -31.17 -9.40 -11.13
C ARG A 73 -31.64 -9.77 -12.54
N ILE A 74 -30.99 -10.73 -13.17
CA ILE A 74 -31.34 -11.28 -14.49
C ILE A 74 -31.58 -12.79 -14.39
N GLN A 75 -32.44 -13.21 -13.46
CA GLN A 75 -33.06 -14.55 -13.42
C GLN A 75 -34.48 -14.39 -12.91
#